data_AF-A0A928BUQ7-F1
#
_entry.id   AF-A0A928BUQ7-F1
#
_cell.length_a   1.000
_cell.length_b   1.000
_cell.length_c   1.000
_cell.angle_alpha   90.00
_cell.angle_beta   90.00
_cell.angle_gamma   90.00
#
_symmetry.space_group_name_H-M   'P 1'
#
loop_
_entity.id
_entity.type
_entity.pdbx_description
1 polymer ?
#
loop_
_entity_poly.entity_id
_entity_poly.type
_entity_poly.pdbx_seq_one_letter_code
_entity_poly.pdbx_strand_id
1 'polypeptide(L)'
;MKKVLLLMTAMLALSTTSADAQGFFKKLKQKAQQAVLGSQKESEDENEEQLAESDEPADPSNLAVAQGSDIVPKRKTSTITWNGTITPSKASTASALMAELPQLPSAEKMARSTMEERDAYTMKIAAVVARAEQLQEKQNGCSDAEMEALREKWESKIQNLFGLTKEEMAILNDENAPESKKQPIQDKVMRKIMGAEGFDRAEMARFEKMSEKEQEAYIRQHPEFMQKMQKMAMNAGNFSKQAKLMTAALSGYEAKLGKLTLDYVKAMEREENHSYESIAKKYDNKLKKLYDQICATDDADKVDALYAEADELLYKYRLEAAKEYRASLQRQIAEAKKFAAEYARLSKEVVASGDLPKCAIGRTDLNAVIMVGNLLDEAYKELPELDNLPVCRETLYTLPKGWSFGVWECRGFMGGVEGFKAGGDWPLLADNRSGDVVEYAVVENGKFRKINEEELKRINKQADQRLKSTSKNNPPYGTYKSRSGQRVVEFSKTGELIVNGMTTFYPVAFTAKDNALEWIILDGEEILKCTYKL
;
A
#
# COMPACT_ATOMS: atom_id res chain seq x y z
N MET A 1 -33.12 2.47 25.23
CA MET A 1 -32.21 3.21 24.32
C MET A 1 -30.94 2.44 23.91
N LYS A 2 -30.23 1.72 24.79
CA LYS A 2 -29.05 0.89 24.39
C LYS A 2 -29.34 -0.37 23.52
N LYS A 3 -30.57 -0.91 23.46
CA LYS A 3 -30.85 -2.20 22.78
C LYS A 3 -31.20 -2.09 21.28
N VAL A 4 -31.67 -0.93 20.79
CA VAL A 4 -32.10 -0.77 19.38
C VAL A 4 -30.95 -0.31 18.49
N LEU A 5 -30.06 0.54 19.01
CA LEU A 5 -28.77 0.82 18.35
C LEU A 5 -27.91 -0.45 18.31
N LEU A 6 -27.85 -1.25 19.38
CA LEU A 6 -27.10 -2.51 19.39
C LEU A 6 -27.63 -3.55 18.38
N LEU A 7 -28.94 -3.62 18.08
CA LEU A 7 -29.47 -4.58 17.11
C LEU A 7 -29.26 -4.12 15.65
N MET A 8 -29.34 -2.81 15.40
CA MET A 8 -29.04 -2.21 14.09
C MET A 8 -27.54 -2.25 13.79
N THR A 9 -26.69 -1.95 14.78
CA THR A 9 -25.23 -2.04 14.65
C THR A 9 -24.73 -3.50 14.67
N ALA A 10 -25.40 -4.44 15.35
CA ALA A 10 -25.07 -5.88 15.27
C ALA A 10 -25.43 -6.51 13.92
N MET A 11 -26.40 -5.96 13.17
CA MET A 11 -26.66 -6.40 11.79
C MET A 11 -25.73 -5.73 10.77
N LEU A 12 -25.22 -4.53 11.05
CA LEU A 12 -24.17 -3.87 10.26
C LEU A 12 -22.76 -4.42 10.54
N ALA A 13 -22.54 -5.01 11.72
CA ALA A 13 -21.26 -5.61 12.14
C ALA A 13 -21.00 -7.02 11.58
N LEU A 14 -21.83 -7.52 10.65
CA LEU A 14 -21.58 -8.77 9.92
C LEU A 14 -20.96 -8.57 8.54
N SER A 15 -20.70 -7.32 8.13
CA SER A 15 -19.99 -6.99 6.90
C SER A 15 -18.76 -6.13 7.22
N THR A 16 -17.63 -6.53 6.65
CA THR A 16 -16.32 -5.84 6.61
C THR A 16 -15.33 -6.19 7.72
N THR A 17 -14.33 -6.97 7.34
CA THR A 17 -13.07 -7.22 8.03
C THR A 17 -11.98 -6.30 7.48
N SER A 18 -11.37 -5.46 8.32
CA SER A 18 -9.94 -5.09 8.21
C SER A 18 -9.47 -4.44 9.53
N ALA A 19 -8.19 -4.62 9.84
CA ALA A 19 -7.67 -4.70 11.20
C ALA A 19 -7.47 -3.36 11.95
N ASP A 20 -7.56 -2.20 11.31
CA ASP A 20 -7.32 -0.91 11.99
C ASP A 20 -8.54 -0.35 12.73
N ALA A 21 -9.72 -0.93 12.53
CA ALA A 21 -10.91 -0.58 13.31
C ALA A 21 -10.86 -1.17 14.75
N GLN A 22 -9.99 -2.16 15.03
CA GLN A 22 -9.95 -2.86 16.32
C GLN A 22 -9.52 -1.98 17.50
N GLY A 23 -8.67 -0.97 17.29
CA GLY A 23 -8.20 -0.08 18.38
C GLY A 23 -9.32 0.78 18.97
N PHE A 24 -10.20 1.28 18.11
CA PHE A 24 -11.40 2.02 18.51
C PHE A 24 -12.41 1.08 19.20
N PHE A 25 -12.63 -0.12 18.64
CA PHE A 25 -13.55 -1.11 19.20
C PHE A 25 -13.08 -1.74 20.52
N LYS A 26 -11.77 -1.83 20.80
CA LYS A 26 -11.24 -2.32 22.08
C LYS A 26 -11.50 -1.32 23.22
N LYS A 27 -11.30 -0.02 22.98
CA LYS A 27 -11.69 1.06 23.91
C LYS A 27 -13.21 1.16 24.08
N LEU A 28 -13.99 0.90 23.02
CA LEU A 28 -15.45 0.84 23.06
C LEU A 28 -15.96 -0.38 23.87
N LYS A 29 -15.30 -1.53 23.74
CA LYS A 29 -15.59 -2.77 24.47
C LYS A 29 -15.28 -2.64 25.97
N GLN A 30 -14.16 -1.99 26.34
CA GLN A 30 -13.83 -1.72 27.75
C GLN A 30 -14.79 -0.71 28.40
N LYS A 31 -15.17 0.37 27.69
CA LYS A 31 -16.22 1.30 28.16
C LYS A 31 -17.59 0.62 28.26
N ALA A 32 -17.88 -0.35 27.39
CA ALA A 32 -19.10 -1.15 27.45
C ALA A 32 -19.12 -2.13 28.64
N GLN A 33 -17.98 -2.69 29.05
CA GLN A 33 -17.90 -3.57 30.23
C GLN A 33 -18.07 -2.80 31.56
N GLN A 34 -17.44 -1.63 31.71
CA GLN A 34 -17.63 -0.76 32.89
C GLN A 34 -19.08 -0.26 33.05
N ALA A 35 -19.78 -0.04 31.93
CA ALA A 35 -21.15 0.46 31.94
C ALA A 35 -22.24 -0.63 32.09
N VAL A 36 -21.87 -1.91 32.15
CA VAL A 36 -22.81 -3.04 32.34
C VAL A 36 -22.79 -3.58 33.78
N LEU A 37 -21.68 -3.46 34.52
CA LEU A 37 -21.58 -4.03 35.86
C LEU A 37 -21.78 -3.04 37.01
N GLY A 38 -21.67 -1.72 36.77
CA GLY A 38 -21.70 -0.76 37.85
C GLY A 38 -20.49 -0.90 38.77
N SER A 39 -20.02 0.22 39.30
CA SER A 39 -18.99 0.26 40.32
C SER A 39 -19.50 -0.38 41.61
N GLN A 40 -19.15 -1.63 41.87
CA GLN A 40 -18.87 -2.06 43.23
C GLN A 40 -17.44 -1.60 43.54
N LYS A 41 -17.31 -0.56 44.36
CA LYS A 41 -16.07 -0.34 45.11
C LYS A 41 -16.07 -1.34 46.25
N GLU A 42 -15.15 -2.29 46.21
CA GLU A 42 -14.33 -2.65 47.36
C GLU A 42 -12.88 -2.78 46.89
N SER A 43 -12.01 -2.29 47.76
CA SER A 43 -10.61 -1.88 47.59
C SER A 43 -9.63 -3.00 47.24
N GLU A 44 -8.59 -2.67 46.46
CA GLU A 44 -7.21 -2.56 46.93
C GLU A 44 -6.32 -1.95 45.83
N ASP A 45 -5.29 -1.24 46.29
CA ASP A 45 -4.40 -0.32 45.58
C ASP A 45 -3.62 -0.94 44.41
N GLU A 46 -3.26 -0.13 43.41
CA GLU A 46 -1.88 0.35 43.22
C GLU A 46 -1.77 1.33 42.03
N ASN A 47 -0.91 2.32 42.22
CA ASN A 47 -0.68 3.54 41.44
C ASN A 47 -0.31 3.32 39.96
N GLU A 48 -0.65 4.28 39.11
CA GLU A 48 0.35 5.01 38.30
C GLU A 48 -0.23 6.30 37.69
N GLU A 49 0.65 7.27 37.51
CA GLU A 49 0.45 8.70 37.66
C GLU A 49 -0.26 9.43 36.50
N GLN A 50 -0.89 10.53 36.90
CA GLN A 50 -1.50 11.58 36.08
C GLN A 50 -0.49 12.32 35.21
N LEU A 51 -0.91 12.80 34.04
CA LEU A 51 -0.41 14.06 33.47
C LEU A 51 -1.53 14.79 32.70
N ALA A 52 -2.13 15.73 33.45
CA ALA A 52 -2.82 16.99 33.12
C ALA A 52 -3.62 17.14 31.81
N GLU A 53 -4.94 17.22 31.98
CA GLU A 53 -5.87 18.03 31.18
C GLU A 53 -5.52 19.53 31.24
N SER A 54 -5.58 20.21 30.10
CA SER A 54 -5.92 21.63 30.04
C SER A 54 -7.38 21.75 29.60
N ASP A 55 -8.24 22.03 30.57
CA ASP A 55 -9.66 22.33 30.40
C ASP A 55 -9.84 23.74 29.81
N GLU A 56 -10.18 23.80 28.53
CA GLU A 56 -11.12 24.81 28.04
C GLU A 56 -12.20 24.09 27.22
N PRO A 57 -13.50 24.27 27.52
CA PRO A 57 -14.56 23.67 26.75
C PRO A 57 -14.59 24.30 25.35
N ALA A 58 -14.25 23.53 24.32
CA ALA A 58 -14.38 23.96 22.94
C ALA A 58 -15.85 24.29 22.64
N ASP A 59 -16.13 25.58 22.44
CA ASP A 59 -17.43 26.11 22.05
C ASP A 59 -17.88 25.47 20.72
N PRO A 60 -19.05 24.80 20.67
CA PRO A 60 -19.57 24.17 19.45
C PRO A 60 -19.83 25.16 18.30
N SER A 61 -19.83 26.46 18.56
CA SER A 61 -19.96 27.50 17.54
C SER A 61 -18.67 27.73 16.71
N ASN A 62 -17.54 27.13 17.09
CA ASN A 62 -16.25 27.24 16.40
C ASN A 62 -15.82 25.95 15.65
N LEU A 63 -16.70 24.96 15.51
CA LEU A 63 -16.46 23.84 14.60
C LEU A 63 -16.60 24.33 13.16
N ALA A 64 -15.48 24.55 12.48
CA ALA A 64 -15.45 24.93 11.07
C ALA A 64 -16.13 23.85 10.21
N VAL A 65 -17.41 24.08 9.89
CA VAL A 65 -18.13 23.36 8.85
C VAL A 65 -17.58 23.85 7.52
N ALA A 66 -16.84 23.00 6.81
CA ALA A 66 -16.35 23.32 5.47
C ALA A 66 -17.54 23.69 4.57
N GLN A 67 -17.51 24.87 3.96
CA GLN A 67 -18.58 25.32 3.06
C GLN A 67 -18.18 25.05 1.61
N GLY A 68 -19.17 24.80 0.74
CA GLY A 68 -18.97 24.46 -0.68
C GLY A 68 -18.29 25.55 -1.54
N SER A 69 -17.85 26.65 -0.94
CA SER A 69 -17.03 27.71 -1.54
C SER A 69 -15.59 27.74 -1.04
N ASP A 70 -15.17 26.77 -0.20
CA ASP A 70 -13.79 26.64 0.23
C ASP A 70 -12.93 26.37 -1.01
N ILE A 71 -12.30 27.44 -1.50
CA ILE A 71 -11.49 27.45 -2.71
C ILE A 71 -10.36 26.45 -2.48
N VAL A 72 -10.49 25.25 -3.04
CA VAL A 72 -9.37 24.33 -3.19
C VAL A 72 -8.31 25.13 -3.95
N PRO A 73 -7.17 25.48 -3.33
CA PRO A 73 -6.15 26.24 -4.03
C PRO A 73 -5.78 25.44 -5.27
N LYS A 74 -5.69 26.09 -6.43
CA LYS A 74 -5.17 25.46 -7.66
C LYS A 74 -3.80 24.88 -7.32
N ARG A 75 -3.76 23.58 -7.07
CA ARG A 75 -2.53 22.89 -6.71
C ARG A 75 -1.66 22.88 -7.95
N LYS A 76 -0.47 23.47 -7.82
CA LYS A 76 0.57 23.36 -8.82
C LYS A 76 0.76 21.87 -9.09
N THR A 77 0.56 21.46 -10.34
CA THR A 77 1.05 20.17 -10.83
C THR A 77 2.51 20.06 -10.40
N SER A 78 2.81 19.09 -9.56
CA SER A 78 4.19 18.75 -9.23
C SER A 78 4.85 18.25 -10.50
N THR A 79 5.55 19.14 -11.20
CA THR A 79 6.58 18.73 -12.16
C THR A 79 7.71 18.14 -11.33
N ILE A 80 7.74 16.81 -11.23
CA ILE A 80 8.95 16.12 -10.84
C ILE A 80 9.97 16.40 -11.95
N THR A 81 10.87 17.35 -11.71
CA THR A 81 12.01 17.61 -12.58
C THR A 81 13.04 16.52 -12.33
N TRP A 82 12.85 15.37 -12.98
CA TRP A 82 13.98 14.62 -13.51
C TRP A 82 14.64 15.51 -14.57
N ASN A 83 15.97 15.44 -14.72
CA ASN A 83 16.72 16.27 -15.68
C ASN A 83 16.46 15.91 -17.17
N GLY A 84 15.26 15.40 -17.47
CA GLY A 84 14.58 15.44 -18.75
C GLY A 84 13.08 15.66 -18.47
N THR A 85 12.42 16.54 -19.23
CA THR A 85 10.97 16.69 -19.15
C THR A 85 10.34 15.39 -19.63
N ILE A 86 9.87 14.52 -18.72
CA ILE A 86 8.98 13.43 -19.10
C ILE A 86 7.79 14.10 -19.76
N THR A 87 7.62 13.87 -21.06
CA THR A 87 6.45 14.33 -21.79
C THR A 87 5.39 13.26 -21.58
N PRO A 88 4.34 13.52 -20.77
CA PRO A 88 3.33 12.50 -20.52
C PRO A 88 2.64 12.13 -21.82
N SER A 89 2.09 10.92 -21.86
CA SER A 89 1.22 10.49 -22.95
C SER A 89 0.09 11.48 -23.20
N LYS A 90 -0.32 11.62 -24.47
CA LYS A 90 -1.49 12.40 -24.88
C LYS A 90 -2.79 11.60 -24.82
N ALA A 91 -2.73 10.29 -24.60
CA ALA A 91 -3.91 9.44 -24.53
C ALA A 91 -4.88 9.91 -23.44
N SER A 92 -6.17 9.71 -23.68
CA SER A 92 -7.26 10.11 -22.79
C SER A 92 -8.05 8.92 -22.22
N THR A 93 -7.70 7.69 -22.61
CA THR A 93 -8.41 6.47 -22.19
C THR A 93 -7.42 5.43 -21.69
N ALA A 94 -7.87 4.60 -20.74
CA ALA A 94 -7.06 3.51 -20.20
C ALA A 94 -6.65 2.50 -21.28
N SER A 95 -7.54 2.20 -22.24
CA SER A 95 -7.22 1.27 -23.34
C SER A 95 -6.12 1.81 -24.25
N ALA A 96 -6.12 3.11 -24.58
CA ALA A 96 -5.06 3.71 -25.37
C ALA A 96 -3.73 3.74 -24.59
N LEU A 97 -3.78 4.10 -23.30
CA LEU A 97 -2.60 4.06 -22.43
C LEU A 97 -2.00 2.65 -22.31
N MET A 98 -2.84 1.63 -22.12
CA MET A 98 -2.40 0.23 -22.07
C MET A 98 -1.72 -0.21 -23.38
N ALA A 99 -2.15 0.31 -24.53
CA ALA A 99 -1.55 0.03 -25.83
C ALA A 99 -0.23 0.79 -26.06
N GLU A 100 -0.02 1.91 -25.37
CA GLU A 100 1.22 2.68 -25.43
C GLU A 100 2.33 2.12 -24.54
N LEU A 101 2.00 1.30 -23.53
CA LEU A 101 3.00 0.60 -22.71
C LEU A 101 3.92 -0.26 -23.58
N PRO A 102 5.23 -0.29 -23.30
CA PRO A 102 6.15 -1.16 -24.02
C PRO A 102 5.88 -2.63 -23.72
N GLN A 103 6.33 -3.50 -24.61
CA GLN A 103 6.38 -4.94 -24.33
C GLN A 103 7.58 -5.24 -23.42
N LEU A 104 7.49 -6.31 -22.63
CA LEU A 104 8.64 -6.82 -21.90
C LEU A 104 9.84 -7.03 -22.85
N PRO A 105 11.06 -6.58 -22.47
CA PRO A 105 12.25 -6.83 -23.26
C PRO A 105 12.48 -8.33 -23.47
N SER A 106 13.30 -8.68 -24.47
CA SER A 106 13.73 -10.07 -24.61
C SER A 106 14.66 -10.47 -23.47
N ALA A 107 14.80 -11.77 -23.20
CA ALA A 107 15.69 -12.25 -22.16
C ALA A 107 17.15 -11.85 -22.43
N GLU A 108 17.56 -11.77 -23.69
CA GLU A 108 18.89 -11.30 -24.11
C GLU A 108 19.11 -9.83 -23.73
N LYS A 109 18.11 -8.96 -23.96
CA LYS A 109 18.18 -7.54 -23.57
C LYS A 109 18.17 -7.35 -22.06
N MET A 110 17.36 -8.13 -21.33
CA MET A 110 17.37 -8.12 -19.86
C MET A 110 18.73 -8.59 -19.32
N ALA A 111 19.30 -9.63 -19.92
CA ALA A 111 20.60 -10.16 -19.53
C ALA A 111 21.74 -9.18 -19.81
N ARG A 112 21.70 -8.45 -20.94
CA ARG A 112 22.68 -7.42 -21.28
C ARG A 112 22.03 -6.28 -22.08
N SER A 113 22.06 -5.07 -21.52
CA SER A 113 21.48 -3.87 -22.09
C SER A 113 22.34 -2.65 -21.82
N THR A 114 22.29 -1.69 -22.73
CA THR A 114 22.91 -0.37 -22.51
C THR A 114 22.05 0.50 -21.61
N MET A 115 22.67 1.52 -21.02
CA MET A 115 21.95 2.56 -20.28
C MET A 115 20.86 3.23 -21.13
N GLU A 116 21.16 3.55 -22.39
CA GLU A 116 20.20 4.18 -23.31
C GLU A 116 18.95 3.31 -23.54
N GLU A 117 19.12 1.99 -23.69
CA GLU A 117 18.00 1.06 -23.85
C GLU A 117 17.12 0.99 -22.60
N ARG A 118 17.73 1.00 -21.40
CA ARG A 118 17.01 1.00 -20.13
C ARG A 118 16.27 2.32 -19.93
N ASP A 119 16.95 3.45 -20.15
CA ASP A 119 16.37 4.79 -20.06
C ASP A 119 15.18 4.96 -21.00
N ALA A 120 15.33 4.57 -22.28
CA ALA A 120 14.26 4.68 -23.26
C ALA A 120 13.03 3.84 -22.86
N TYR A 121 13.25 2.65 -22.30
CA TYR A 121 12.20 1.76 -21.84
C TYR A 121 11.47 2.35 -20.61
N THR A 122 12.22 2.75 -19.58
CA THR A 122 11.69 3.35 -18.35
C THR A 122 10.96 4.67 -18.61
N MET A 123 11.51 5.55 -19.45
CA MET A 123 10.87 6.81 -19.82
C MET A 123 9.54 6.60 -20.53
N LYS A 124 9.43 5.57 -21.38
CA LYS A 124 8.18 5.24 -22.06
C LYS A 124 7.11 4.77 -21.06
N ILE A 125 7.48 3.95 -20.07
CA ILE A 125 6.57 3.54 -18.99
C ILE A 125 6.15 4.75 -18.17
N ALA A 126 7.11 5.56 -17.71
CA ALA A 126 6.86 6.73 -16.87
C ALA A 126 5.93 7.75 -17.56
N ALA A 127 6.06 7.96 -18.88
CA ALA A 127 5.18 8.84 -19.64
C ALA A 127 3.72 8.36 -19.65
N VAL A 128 3.49 7.04 -19.70
CA VAL A 128 2.16 6.43 -19.67
C VAL A 128 1.59 6.43 -18.25
N VAL A 129 2.37 6.00 -17.26
CA VAL A 129 1.96 5.94 -15.84
C VAL A 129 1.62 7.34 -15.32
N ALA A 130 2.48 8.34 -15.56
CA ALA A 130 2.21 9.71 -15.16
C ALA A 130 0.93 10.26 -15.79
N ARG A 131 0.60 9.86 -17.02
CA ARG A 131 -0.66 10.24 -17.66
C ARG A 131 -1.85 9.50 -17.04
N ALA A 132 -1.72 8.22 -16.72
CA ALA A 132 -2.77 7.45 -16.04
C ALA A 132 -3.11 8.06 -14.68
N GLU A 133 -2.10 8.42 -13.88
CA GLU A 133 -2.24 9.12 -12.61
C GLU A 133 -2.93 10.47 -12.79
N GLN A 134 -2.50 11.29 -13.77
CA GLN A 134 -3.17 12.56 -14.08
C GLN A 134 -4.65 12.40 -14.45
N LEU A 135 -5.00 11.34 -15.19
CA LEU A 135 -6.40 11.06 -15.52
C LEU A 135 -7.18 10.58 -14.29
N GLN A 136 -6.56 9.79 -13.42
CA GLN A 136 -7.15 9.30 -12.18
C GLN A 136 -7.41 10.44 -11.20
N GLU A 137 -6.48 11.39 -11.08
CA GLU A 137 -6.65 12.63 -10.32
C GLU A 137 -7.78 13.51 -10.89
N LYS A 138 -7.93 13.57 -12.22
CA LYS A 138 -9.05 14.31 -12.84
C LYS A 138 -10.39 13.59 -12.66
N GLN A 139 -10.39 12.28 -12.51
CA GLN A 139 -11.54 11.49 -12.07
C GLN A 139 -11.73 11.59 -10.55
N ASN A 140 -11.87 12.83 -10.06
CA ASN A 140 -12.10 13.21 -8.68
C ASN A 140 -13.44 12.66 -8.18
N GLY A 141 -13.43 11.42 -7.74
CA GLY A 141 -14.54 10.77 -7.05
C GLY A 141 -15.82 10.72 -7.87
N CYS A 142 -16.89 10.40 -7.15
CA CYS A 142 -18.24 10.58 -7.63
C CYS A 142 -18.65 12.03 -7.46
N SER A 143 -19.39 12.59 -8.42
CA SER A 143 -19.95 13.93 -8.21
C SER A 143 -20.91 13.92 -7.02
N ASP A 144 -21.05 15.06 -6.33
CA ASP A 144 -22.02 15.20 -5.23
C ASP A 144 -23.43 14.81 -5.68
N ALA A 145 -23.80 15.14 -6.92
CA ALA A 145 -25.08 14.75 -7.52
C ALA A 145 -25.24 13.23 -7.66
N GLU A 146 -24.20 12.50 -8.07
CA GLU A 146 -24.24 11.04 -8.15
C GLU A 146 -24.30 10.38 -6.77
N MET A 147 -23.58 10.94 -5.79
CA MET A 147 -23.59 10.45 -4.42
C MET A 147 -24.93 10.71 -3.73
N GLU A 148 -25.53 11.88 -3.94
CA GLU A 148 -26.84 12.22 -3.42
C GLU A 148 -27.92 11.31 -4.04
N ALA A 149 -27.89 11.09 -5.35
CA ALA A 149 -28.82 10.18 -6.01
C ALA A 149 -28.71 8.73 -5.48
N LEU A 150 -27.50 8.26 -5.18
CA LEU A 150 -27.28 6.97 -4.54
C LEU A 150 -27.87 6.94 -3.12
N ARG A 151 -27.62 8.00 -2.34
CA ARG A 151 -28.13 8.15 -0.98
C ARG A 151 -29.66 8.15 -0.95
N GLU A 152 -30.30 8.99 -1.76
CA GLU A 152 -31.76 9.06 -1.85
C GLU A 152 -32.39 7.72 -2.21
N LYS A 153 -31.76 6.96 -3.12
CA LYS A 153 -32.21 5.61 -3.47
C LYS A 153 -32.11 4.65 -2.29
N TRP A 154 -31.01 4.66 -1.55
CA TRP A 154 -30.85 3.84 -0.35
C TRP A 154 -31.83 4.25 0.75
N GLU A 155 -32.00 5.54 1.00
CA GLU A 155 -32.99 6.06 1.94
C GLU A 155 -34.40 5.65 1.53
N SER A 156 -34.76 5.69 0.25
CA SER A 156 -36.05 5.22 -0.27
C SER A 156 -36.24 3.71 -0.06
N LYS A 157 -35.20 2.90 -0.32
CA LYS A 157 -35.26 1.45 -0.04
C LYS A 157 -35.50 1.17 1.45
N ILE A 158 -34.83 1.91 2.34
CA ILE A 158 -35.02 1.80 3.80
C ILE A 158 -36.45 2.23 4.18
N GLN A 159 -36.90 3.38 3.68
CA GLN A 159 -38.26 3.88 3.89
C GLN A 159 -39.31 2.85 3.49
N ASN A 160 -39.17 2.26 2.31
CA ASN A 160 -40.10 1.25 1.80
C ASN A 160 -40.07 -0.05 2.62
N LEU A 161 -38.89 -0.51 3.02
CA LEU A 161 -38.72 -1.73 3.83
C LEU A 161 -39.39 -1.55 5.19
N PHE A 162 -39.12 -0.44 5.87
CA PHE A 162 -39.61 -0.16 7.23
C PHE A 162 -40.97 0.54 7.28
N GLY A 163 -41.52 0.98 6.14
CA GLY A 163 -42.78 1.72 6.07
C GLY A 163 -42.68 3.13 6.66
N LEU A 164 -41.53 3.78 6.49
CA LEU A 164 -41.22 5.11 7.06
C LEU A 164 -41.35 6.20 6.00
N THR A 165 -41.71 7.42 6.41
CA THR A 165 -41.55 8.63 5.58
C THR A 165 -40.16 9.25 5.78
N LYS A 166 -39.80 10.23 4.93
CA LYS A 166 -38.54 10.98 5.05
C LYS A 166 -38.47 11.74 6.38
N GLU A 167 -39.57 12.33 6.81
CA GLU A 167 -39.68 13.06 8.07
C GLU A 167 -39.56 12.12 9.27
N GLU A 168 -40.19 10.94 9.22
CA GLU A 168 -40.07 9.92 10.26
C GLU A 168 -38.64 9.39 10.39
N MET A 169 -37.94 9.18 9.26
CA MET A 169 -36.52 8.84 9.25
C MET A 169 -35.66 9.96 9.85
N ALA A 170 -35.93 11.22 9.51
CA ALA A 170 -35.20 12.36 10.08
C ALA A 170 -35.38 12.46 11.60
N ILE A 171 -36.60 12.23 12.11
CA ILE A 171 -36.89 12.20 13.56
C ILE A 171 -36.16 11.05 14.27
N LEU A 172 -36.03 9.88 13.61
CA LEU A 172 -35.27 8.76 14.16
C LEU A 172 -33.76 9.03 14.18
N ASN A 173 -33.24 9.77 13.19
CA ASN A 173 -31.83 10.11 13.07
C ASN A 173 -31.41 11.32 13.92
N ASP A 174 -32.35 12.15 14.37
CA ASP A 174 -32.08 13.28 15.27
C ASP A 174 -31.88 12.80 16.71
N GLU A 175 -30.65 12.91 17.22
CA GLU A 175 -30.31 12.55 18.59
C GLU A 175 -31.10 13.36 19.64
N ASN A 176 -31.46 14.60 19.32
CA ASN A 176 -32.16 15.53 20.21
C ASN A 176 -33.69 15.39 20.15
N ALA A 177 -34.24 14.61 19.21
CA ALA A 177 -35.68 14.45 19.10
C ALA A 177 -36.26 13.72 20.34
N PRO A 178 -37.33 14.25 20.95
CA PRO A 178 -37.90 13.70 22.18
C PRO A 178 -38.53 12.32 21.95
N GLU A 179 -38.47 11.46 22.97
CA GLU A 179 -38.96 10.07 22.87
C GLU A 179 -40.44 10.01 22.51
N SER A 180 -41.25 10.99 22.93
CA SER A 180 -42.66 11.10 22.56
C SER A 180 -42.91 11.19 21.05
N LYS A 181 -41.93 11.67 20.27
CA LYS A 181 -41.97 11.69 18.80
C LYS A 181 -41.37 10.43 18.17
N LYS A 182 -40.42 9.77 18.83
CA LYS A 182 -39.77 8.54 18.35
C LYS A 182 -40.62 7.29 18.58
N GLN A 183 -41.29 7.20 19.73
CA GLN A 183 -42.07 6.03 20.17
C GLN A 183 -43.15 5.61 19.13
N PRO A 184 -43.97 6.52 18.57
CA PRO A 184 -45.00 6.14 17.60
C PRO A 184 -44.41 5.60 16.29
N ILE A 185 -43.26 6.13 15.88
CA ILE A 185 -42.53 5.71 14.68
C ILE A 185 -41.94 4.31 14.90
N GLN A 186 -41.34 4.06 16.07
CA GLN A 186 -40.87 2.72 16.43
C GLN A 186 -42.02 1.69 16.45
N ASP A 187 -43.21 2.06 16.96
CA ASP A 187 -44.39 1.18 16.91
C ASP A 187 -44.89 0.90 15.50
N LYS A 188 -44.75 1.88 14.60
CA LYS A 188 -45.05 1.69 13.18
C LYS A 188 -44.08 0.68 12.56
N VAL A 189 -42.78 0.80 12.84
CA VAL A 189 -41.75 -0.15 12.39
C VAL A 189 -42.02 -1.55 12.92
N MET A 190 -42.30 -1.70 14.22
CA MET A 190 -42.58 -3.00 14.82
C MET A 190 -43.84 -3.65 14.23
N ARG A 191 -44.89 -2.87 13.95
CA ARG A 191 -46.08 -3.35 13.23
C ARG A 191 -45.76 -3.76 11.79
N LYS A 192 -44.83 -3.09 11.11
CA LYS A 192 -44.37 -3.48 9.76
C LYS A 192 -43.61 -4.81 9.78
N ILE A 193 -42.76 -5.03 10.79
CA ILE A 193 -41.94 -6.25 10.93
C ILE A 193 -42.79 -7.45 11.39
N MET A 194 -43.63 -7.26 12.41
CA MET A 194 -44.36 -8.34 13.08
C MET A 194 -45.80 -8.53 12.55
N GLY A 195 -46.33 -7.57 11.78
CA GLY A 195 -47.69 -7.57 11.24
C GLY A 195 -48.66 -6.73 12.07
N ALA A 196 -49.46 -5.89 11.39
CA ALA A 196 -50.31 -4.87 12.01
C ALA A 196 -51.46 -5.45 12.87
N GLU A 197 -52.03 -6.58 12.47
CA GLU A 197 -53.15 -7.24 13.18
C GLU A 197 -52.72 -7.97 14.46
N GLY A 198 -51.41 -8.12 14.69
CA GLY A 198 -50.87 -8.93 15.78
C GLY A 198 -50.10 -8.15 16.83
N PHE A 199 -49.52 -6.99 16.56
CA PHE A 199 -48.59 -6.36 17.50
C PHE A 199 -49.28 -5.44 18.52
N ASP A 200 -49.23 -5.81 19.80
CA ASP A 200 -49.53 -4.94 20.95
C ASP A 200 -48.30 -4.87 21.87
N ARG A 201 -47.66 -3.69 21.91
CA ARG A 201 -46.46 -3.45 22.74
C ARG A 201 -46.74 -3.69 24.23
N ALA A 202 -47.92 -3.35 24.72
CA ALA A 202 -48.26 -3.46 26.13
C ALA A 202 -48.52 -4.91 26.54
N GLU A 203 -49.22 -5.68 25.71
CA GLU A 203 -49.43 -7.13 25.92
C GLU A 203 -48.09 -7.89 25.90
N MET A 204 -47.24 -7.60 24.91
CA MET A 204 -45.91 -8.22 24.80
C MET A 204 -45.02 -7.87 25.99
N ALA A 205 -44.99 -6.60 26.41
CA ALA A 205 -44.21 -6.17 27.57
C ALA A 205 -44.76 -6.71 28.90
N ARG A 206 -46.06 -7.00 28.99
CA ARG A 206 -46.66 -7.68 30.15
C ARG A 206 -46.25 -9.15 30.16
N PHE A 207 -46.38 -9.85 29.02
CA PHE A 207 -45.97 -11.24 28.89
C PHE A 207 -44.48 -11.46 29.19
N GLU A 208 -43.59 -10.57 28.71
CA GLU A 208 -42.15 -10.64 28.99
C GLU A 208 -41.79 -10.45 30.49
N LYS A 209 -42.64 -9.75 31.25
CA LYS A 209 -42.44 -9.51 32.69
C LYS A 209 -43.04 -10.58 33.60
N MET A 210 -43.82 -11.51 33.06
CA MET A 210 -44.38 -12.64 33.79
C MET A 210 -43.29 -13.68 34.09
N SER A 211 -43.41 -14.40 35.21
CA SER A 211 -42.60 -15.58 35.49
C SER A 211 -42.94 -16.73 34.53
N GLU A 212 -42.06 -17.72 34.38
CA GLU A 212 -42.29 -18.87 33.49
C GLU A 212 -43.63 -19.59 33.79
N LYS A 213 -43.98 -19.75 35.08
CA LYS A 213 -45.27 -20.34 35.48
C LYS A 213 -46.48 -19.50 35.07
N GLU A 214 -46.34 -18.18 35.11
CA GLU A 214 -47.39 -17.25 34.69
C GLU A 214 -47.50 -17.19 33.16
N GLN A 215 -46.39 -17.29 32.43
CA GLN A 215 -46.38 -17.41 30.97
C GLN A 215 -47.05 -18.71 30.50
N GLU A 216 -46.76 -19.85 31.15
CA GLU A 216 -47.42 -21.12 30.85
C GLU A 216 -48.93 -21.07 31.13
N ALA A 217 -49.34 -20.46 32.24
CA ALA A 217 -50.75 -20.27 32.56
C ALA A 217 -51.43 -19.34 31.54
N TYR A 218 -50.77 -18.26 31.14
CA TYR A 218 -51.26 -17.31 30.15
C TYR A 218 -51.44 -17.97 28.77
N ILE A 219 -50.45 -18.75 28.30
CA ILE A 219 -50.54 -19.51 27.05
C ILE A 219 -51.70 -20.53 27.07
N ARG A 220 -51.92 -21.21 28.21
CA ARG A 220 -53.04 -22.16 28.35
C ARG A 220 -54.40 -21.48 28.35
N GLN A 221 -54.50 -20.27 28.89
CA GLN A 221 -55.74 -19.48 28.94
C GLN A 221 -56.01 -18.73 27.61
N HIS A 222 -54.96 -18.46 26.84
CA HIS A 222 -55.00 -17.74 25.57
C HIS A 222 -54.34 -18.53 24.43
N PRO A 223 -54.93 -19.65 23.98
CA PRO A 223 -54.38 -20.45 22.88
C PRO A 223 -54.21 -19.66 21.56
N GLU A 224 -55.02 -18.63 21.35
CA GLU A 224 -54.90 -17.66 20.25
C GLU A 224 -53.59 -16.86 20.30
N PHE A 225 -53.01 -16.65 21.48
CA PHE A 225 -51.74 -15.95 21.66
C PHE A 225 -50.59 -16.72 21.00
N MET A 226 -50.60 -18.05 21.03
CA MET A 226 -49.58 -18.86 20.36
C MET A 226 -49.67 -18.75 18.83
N GLN A 227 -50.89 -18.73 18.28
CA GLN A 227 -51.09 -18.52 16.83
C GLN A 227 -50.63 -17.11 16.41
N LYS A 228 -50.90 -16.12 17.25
CA LYS A 228 -50.45 -14.73 17.08
C LYS A 228 -48.92 -14.63 17.10
N MET A 229 -48.26 -15.25 18.06
CA MET A 229 -46.79 -15.34 18.15
C MET A 229 -46.18 -16.05 16.94
N GLN A 230 -46.79 -17.14 16.46
CA GLN A 230 -46.35 -17.85 15.26
C GLN A 230 -46.49 -16.98 14.00
N LYS A 231 -47.59 -16.23 13.86
CA LYS A 231 -47.80 -15.28 12.75
C LYS A 231 -46.77 -14.13 12.80
N MET A 232 -46.46 -13.60 13.99
CA MET A 232 -45.39 -12.63 14.17
C MET A 232 -44.03 -13.17 13.75
N ALA A 233 -43.68 -14.40 14.16
CA ALA A 233 -42.43 -15.04 13.79
C ALA A 233 -42.31 -15.26 12.27
N MET A 234 -43.39 -15.67 11.60
CA MET A 234 -43.44 -15.78 10.14
C MET A 234 -43.25 -14.42 9.46
N ASN A 235 -43.91 -13.36 9.94
CA ASN A 235 -43.77 -12.01 9.40
C ASN A 235 -42.35 -11.46 9.60
N ALA A 236 -41.76 -11.66 10.78
CA ALA A 236 -40.38 -11.28 11.06
C ALA A 236 -39.39 -12.07 10.17
N GLY A 237 -39.66 -13.35 9.92
CA GLY A 237 -38.89 -14.17 8.97
C GLY A 237 -38.98 -13.66 7.53
N ASN A 238 -40.17 -13.25 7.09
CA ASN A 238 -40.37 -12.66 5.76
C ASN A 238 -39.70 -11.28 5.63
N PHE A 239 -39.80 -10.45 6.67
CA PHE A 239 -39.09 -9.18 6.76
C PHE A 239 -37.58 -9.39 6.68
N SER A 240 -37.04 -10.36 7.43
CA SER A 240 -35.61 -10.71 7.38
C SER A 240 -35.17 -11.15 5.98
N LYS A 241 -35.99 -11.92 5.26
CA LYS A 241 -35.72 -12.28 3.86
C LYS A 241 -35.70 -11.04 2.95
N GLN A 242 -36.65 -10.12 3.10
CA GLN A 242 -36.68 -8.87 2.33
C GLN A 242 -35.47 -7.98 2.64
N ALA A 243 -35.08 -7.85 3.91
CA ALA A 243 -33.90 -7.11 4.32
C ALA A 243 -32.61 -7.72 3.73
N LYS A 244 -32.49 -9.06 3.71
CA LYS A 244 -31.37 -9.75 3.04
C LYS A 244 -31.34 -9.49 1.54
N LEU A 245 -32.49 -9.51 0.86
CA LEU A 245 -32.56 -9.21 -0.57
C LEU A 245 -32.13 -7.77 -0.89
N MET A 246 -32.37 -6.83 0.02
CA MET A 246 -31.97 -5.43 -0.13
C MET A 246 -30.45 -5.25 -0.18
N THR A 247 -29.68 -6.06 0.55
CA THR A 247 -28.21 -5.98 0.61
C THR A 247 -27.48 -7.09 -0.14
N ALA A 248 -28.19 -8.11 -0.62
CA ALA A 248 -27.60 -9.29 -1.25
C ALA A 248 -26.66 -8.98 -2.42
N ALA A 249 -26.96 -7.96 -3.23
CA ALA A 249 -26.11 -7.54 -4.34
C ALA A 249 -24.74 -7.03 -3.85
N LEU A 250 -24.72 -6.17 -2.81
CA LEU A 250 -23.50 -5.66 -2.21
C LEU A 250 -22.72 -6.76 -1.48
N SER A 251 -23.37 -7.56 -0.64
CA SER A 251 -22.70 -8.64 0.08
C SER A 251 -22.12 -9.70 -0.88
N GLY A 252 -22.82 -10.01 -1.97
CA GLY A 252 -22.33 -10.90 -3.02
C GLY A 252 -21.14 -10.30 -3.78
N TYR A 253 -21.17 -9.00 -4.06
CA TYR A 253 -20.06 -8.27 -4.66
C TYR A 253 -18.82 -8.25 -3.76
N GLU A 254 -18.97 -7.92 -2.48
CA GLU A 254 -17.89 -7.93 -1.49
C GLU A 254 -17.24 -9.32 -1.39
N ALA A 255 -18.04 -10.39 -1.33
CA ALA A 255 -17.51 -11.75 -1.26
C ALA A 255 -16.74 -12.14 -2.53
N LYS A 256 -17.27 -11.81 -3.72
CA LYS A 256 -16.60 -12.08 -5.01
C LYS A 256 -15.32 -11.26 -5.15
N LEU A 257 -15.34 -9.97 -4.79
CA LEU A 257 -14.15 -9.12 -4.79
C LEU A 257 -13.11 -9.60 -3.79
N GLY A 258 -13.51 -9.95 -2.57
CA GLY A 258 -12.60 -10.47 -1.55
C GLY A 258 -11.88 -11.72 -2.04
N LYS A 259 -12.62 -12.65 -2.67
CA LYS A 259 -12.03 -13.83 -3.31
C LYS A 259 -11.09 -13.46 -4.46
N LEU A 260 -11.51 -12.57 -5.35
CA LEU A 260 -10.70 -12.12 -6.49
C LEU A 260 -9.37 -11.49 -6.02
N THR A 261 -9.41 -10.64 -5.00
CA THR A 261 -8.21 -10.02 -4.41
C THR A 261 -7.31 -11.07 -3.75
N LEU A 262 -7.87 -12.01 -2.99
CA LEU A 262 -7.10 -13.10 -2.38
C LEU A 262 -6.42 -13.99 -3.43
N ASP A 263 -7.12 -14.33 -4.51
CA ASP A 263 -6.58 -15.14 -5.59
C ASP A 263 -5.45 -14.38 -6.34
N TYR A 264 -5.63 -13.07 -6.56
CA TYR A 264 -4.59 -12.20 -7.12
C TYR A 264 -3.35 -12.12 -6.23
N VAL A 265 -3.52 -11.78 -4.94
CA VAL A 265 -2.39 -11.70 -3.98
C VAL A 265 -1.63 -13.01 -3.93
N LYS A 266 -2.31 -14.16 -3.85
CA LYS A 266 -1.66 -15.48 -3.87
C LYS A 266 -0.91 -15.77 -5.16
N ALA A 267 -1.37 -15.24 -6.30
CA ALA A 267 -0.66 -15.40 -7.56
C ALA A 267 0.61 -14.55 -7.57
N MET A 268 0.55 -13.31 -7.10
CA MET A 268 1.71 -12.41 -6.97
C MET A 268 2.74 -12.96 -5.98
N GLU A 269 2.31 -13.36 -4.79
CA GLU A 269 3.19 -13.94 -3.76
C GLU A 269 3.94 -15.18 -4.26
N ARG A 270 3.33 -16.02 -5.10
CA ARG A 270 4.02 -17.19 -5.68
C ARG A 270 5.15 -16.79 -6.61
N GLU A 271 4.95 -15.72 -7.38
CA GLU A 271 5.92 -15.22 -8.33
C GLU A 271 7.04 -14.43 -7.62
N GLU A 272 6.70 -13.62 -6.62
CA GLU A 272 7.66 -12.92 -5.75
C GLU A 272 8.56 -13.90 -4.99
N ASN A 273 8.02 -15.04 -4.53
CA ASN A 273 8.78 -16.07 -3.83
C ASN A 273 9.49 -17.06 -4.79
N HIS A 274 9.52 -16.81 -6.10
CA HIS A 274 10.23 -17.69 -7.04
C HIS A 274 11.74 -17.59 -6.83
N SER A 275 12.38 -18.70 -6.48
CA SER A 275 13.81 -18.74 -6.19
C SER A 275 14.66 -19.02 -7.44
N TYR A 276 15.71 -18.21 -7.62
CA TYR A 276 16.70 -18.36 -8.69
C TYR A 276 17.98 -19.08 -8.24
N GLU A 277 18.01 -19.59 -7.00
CA GLU A 277 19.20 -20.22 -6.40
C GLU A 277 19.74 -21.40 -7.22
N SER A 278 18.85 -22.18 -7.84
CA SER A 278 19.25 -23.35 -8.62
C SER A 278 20.04 -22.96 -9.88
N ILE A 279 19.70 -21.83 -10.49
CA ILE A 279 20.45 -21.24 -11.61
C ILE A 279 21.76 -20.68 -11.06
N ALA A 280 21.71 -19.90 -9.97
CA ALA A 280 22.90 -19.29 -9.36
C ALA A 280 23.98 -20.33 -9.01
N LYS A 281 23.61 -21.43 -8.36
CA LYS A 281 24.52 -22.53 -7.95
C LYS A 281 25.35 -23.11 -9.09
N LYS A 282 24.91 -23.02 -10.36
CA LYS A 282 25.66 -23.50 -11.53
C LYS A 282 26.89 -22.64 -11.86
N TYR A 283 26.83 -21.35 -11.53
CA TYR A 283 27.77 -20.33 -11.98
C TYR A 283 28.60 -19.73 -10.83
N ASP A 284 28.00 -19.60 -9.65
CA ASP A 284 28.51 -18.78 -8.54
C ASP A 284 29.95 -19.14 -8.12
N ASN A 285 30.23 -20.42 -7.89
CA ASN A 285 31.57 -20.89 -7.51
C ASN A 285 32.65 -20.67 -8.60
N LYS A 286 32.26 -20.67 -9.88
CA LYS A 286 33.21 -20.43 -10.99
C LYS A 286 33.51 -18.94 -11.12
N LEU A 287 32.47 -18.12 -11.06
CA LEU A 287 32.59 -16.66 -11.08
C LEU A 287 33.39 -16.15 -9.89
N LYS A 288 33.13 -16.66 -8.68
CA LYS A 288 33.92 -16.34 -7.48
C LYS A 288 35.41 -16.55 -7.70
N LYS A 289 35.82 -17.71 -8.21
CA LYS A 289 37.23 -18.01 -8.47
C LYS A 289 37.87 -17.04 -9.47
N LEU A 290 37.15 -16.67 -10.53
CA LEU A 290 37.63 -15.72 -11.53
C LEU A 290 37.78 -14.31 -10.92
N TYR A 291 36.78 -13.85 -10.17
CA TYR A 291 36.84 -12.55 -9.50
C TYR A 291 37.94 -12.50 -8.44
N ASP A 292 38.15 -13.57 -7.66
CA ASP A 292 39.27 -13.67 -6.72
C ASP A 292 40.63 -13.54 -7.44
N GLN A 293 40.78 -14.19 -8.60
CA GLN A 293 42.00 -14.09 -9.42
C GLN A 293 42.21 -12.68 -9.99
N ILE A 294 41.13 -12.04 -10.47
CA ILE A 294 41.16 -10.65 -10.94
C ILE A 294 41.62 -9.71 -9.83
N CYS A 295 41.10 -9.90 -8.60
CA CYS A 295 41.46 -9.06 -7.47
C CYS A 295 42.91 -9.26 -7.03
N ALA A 296 43.45 -10.48 -7.18
CA ALA A 296 44.81 -10.82 -6.80
C ALA A 296 45.91 -10.41 -7.80
N THR A 297 45.57 -9.92 -9.00
CA THR A 297 46.56 -9.58 -10.04
C THR A 297 46.40 -8.15 -10.58
N ASP A 298 47.51 -7.45 -10.77
CA ASP A 298 47.55 -6.10 -11.38
C ASP A 298 48.09 -6.11 -12.82
N ASP A 299 48.31 -7.31 -13.37
CA ASP A 299 48.71 -7.52 -14.76
C ASP A 299 47.49 -7.27 -15.67
N ALA A 300 47.53 -6.16 -16.41
CA ALA A 300 46.40 -5.68 -17.20
C ALA A 300 45.93 -6.71 -18.25
N ASP A 301 46.85 -7.42 -18.90
CA ASP A 301 46.50 -8.40 -19.94
C ASP A 301 45.82 -9.63 -19.31
N LYS A 302 46.25 -10.03 -18.11
CA LYS A 302 45.58 -11.10 -17.35
C LYS A 302 44.22 -10.66 -16.83
N VAL A 303 44.08 -9.44 -16.35
CA VAL A 303 42.80 -8.87 -15.91
C VAL A 303 41.80 -8.88 -17.06
N ASP A 304 42.19 -8.40 -18.25
CA ASP A 304 41.34 -8.42 -19.45
C ASP A 304 40.91 -9.85 -19.81
N ALA A 305 41.83 -10.82 -19.83
CA ALA A 305 41.52 -12.21 -20.15
C ALA A 305 40.58 -12.87 -19.14
N LEU A 306 40.79 -12.65 -17.84
CA LEU A 306 39.94 -13.20 -16.78
C LEU A 306 38.53 -12.60 -16.80
N TYR A 307 38.42 -11.29 -17.05
CA TYR A 307 37.11 -10.66 -17.20
C TYR A 307 36.37 -11.16 -18.44
N ALA A 308 37.06 -11.43 -19.56
CA ALA A 308 36.41 -12.00 -20.74
C ALA A 308 35.75 -13.35 -20.45
N GLU A 309 36.42 -14.23 -19.68
CA GLU A 309 35.86 -15.51 -19.24
C GLU A 309 34.71 -15.31 -18.24
N ALA A 310 34.88 -14.41 -17.27
CA ALA A 310 33.87 -14.11 -16.27
C ALA A 310 32.60 -13.51 -16.88
N ASP A 311 32.74 -12.59 -17.84
CA ASP A 311 31.63 -11.94 -18.53
C ASP A 311 30.82 -12.91 -19.39
N GLU A 312 31.48 -13.91 -19.99
CA GLU A 312 30.78 -14.98 -20.72
C GLU A 312 29.94 -15.85 -19.76
N LEU A 313 30.50 -16.23 -18.60
CA LEU A 313 29.79 -17.00 -17.58
C LEU A 313 28.65 -16.20 -16.94
N LEU A 314 28.90 -14.93 -16.62
CA LEU A 314 27.90 -14.03 -16.05
C LEU A 314 26.75 -13.82 -17.03
N TYR A 315 27.03 -13.62 -18.32
CA TYR A 315 25.99 -13.51 -19.33
C TYR A 315 25.13 -14.78 -19.43
N LYS A 316 25.74 -15.98 -19.39
CA LYS A 316 24.99 -17.25 -19.40
C LYS A 316 24.07 -17.38 -18.18
N TYR A 317 24.56 -17.04 -16.99
CA TYR A 317 23.73 -16.96 -15.79
C TYR A 317 22.55 -16.01 -15.99
N ARG A 318 22.84 -14.75 -16.36
CA ARG A 318 21.84 -13.71 -16.52
C ARG A 318 20.80 -14.05 -17.57
N LEU A 319 21.21 -14.71 -18.66
CA LEU A 319 20.30 -15.15 -19.72
C LEU A 319 19.35 -16.26 -19.24
N GLU A 320 19.84 -17.22 -18.45
CA GLU A 320 18.97 -18.24 -17.83
C GLU A 320 18.01 -17.61 -16.83
N ALA A 321 18.51 -16.77 -15.93
CA ALA A 321 17.70 -16.07 -14.93
C ALA A 321 16.64 -15.16 -15.60
N ALA A 322 17.04 -14.40 -16.62
CA ALA A 322 16.15 -13.52 -17.37
C ALA A 322 15.04 -14.28 -18.10
N LYS A 323 15.29 -15.51 -18.61
CA LYS A 323 14.23 -16.32 -19.24
C LYS A 323 13.15 -16.69 -18.23
N GLU A 324 13.54 -17.14 -17.04
CA GLU A 324 12.59 -17.50 -15.98
C GLU A 324 11.88 -16.26 -15.41
N TYR A 325 12.65 -15.22 -15.07
CA TYR A 325 12.12 -13.98 -14.51
C TYR A 325 11.17 -13.28 -15.47
N ARG A 326 11.53 -13.20 -16.76
CA ARG A 326 10.63 -12.66 -17.78
C ARG A 326 9.34 -13.47 -17.89
N ALA A 327 9.41 -14.80 -17.81
CA ALA A 327 8.21 -15.64 -17.82
C ALA A 327 7.34 -15.40 -16.57
N SER A 328 7.97 -15.14 -15.41
CA SER A 328 7.29 -14.72 -14.18
C SER A 328 6.57 -13.39 -14.37
N LEU A 329 7.28 -12.34 -14.81
CA LEU A 329 6.68 -11.03 -15.10
C LEU A 329 5.52 -11.12 -16.11
N GLN A 330 5.65 -11.98 -17.13
CA GLN A 330 4.55 -12.23 -18.07
C GLN A 330 3.29 -12.77 -17.40
N ARG A 331 3.44 -13.71 -16.44
CA ARG A 331 2.32 -14.26 -15.66
C ARG A 331 1.73 -13.21 -14.73
N GLN A 332 2.56 -12.43 -14.03
CA GLN A 332 2.12 -11.34 -13.17
C GLN A 332 1.32 -10.29 -13.95
N ILE A 333 1.81 -9.86 -15.12
CA ILE A 333 1.10 -8.92 -16.00
C ILE A 333 -0.24 -9.51 -16.48
N ALA A 334 -0.28 -10.81 -16.80
CA ALA A 334 -1.52 -11.47 -17.22
C ALA A 334 -2.55 -11.52 -16.07
N GLU A 335 -2.12 -11.85 -14.86
CA GLU A 335 -2.99 -11.86 -13.67
C GLU A 335 -3.46 -10.45 -13.30
N ALA A 336 -2.61 -9.41 -13.38
CA ALA A 336 -3.02 -8.03 -13.16
C ALA A 336 -4.11 -7.58 -14.15
N LYS A 337 -3.97 -7.92 -15.44
CA LYS A 337 -4.98 -7.64 -16.47
C LYS A 337 -6.29 -8.38 -16.20
N LYS A 338 -6.21 -9.65 -15.81
CA LYS A 338 -7.38 -10.48 -15.47
C LYS A 338 -8.09 -9.96 -14.23
N PHE A 339 -7.36 -9.60 -13.18
CA PHE A 339 -7.88 -8.98 -11.97
C PHE A 339 -8.65 -7.70 -12.29
N ALA A 340 -8.04 -6.79 -13.05
CA ALA A 340 -8.68 -5.53 -13.44
C ALA A 340 -9.96 -5.75 -14.26
N ALA A 341 -9.92 -6.66 -15.25
CA ALA A 341 -11.08 -6.98 -16.06
C ALA A 341 -12.24 -7.56 -15.24
N GLU A 342 -11.93 -8.47 -14.31
CA GLU A 342 -12.94 -9.10 -13.45
C GLU A 342 -13.49 -8.13 -12.40
N TYR A 343 -12.64 -7.27 -11.82
CA TYR A 343 -13.08 -6.18 -10.94
C TYR A 343 -14.05 -5.26 -11.66
N ALA A 344 -13.72 -4.82 -12.88
CA ALA A 344 -14.57 -3.95 -13.68
C ALA A 344 -15.90 -4.63 -14.03
N ARG A 345 -15.87 -5.93 -14.36
CA ARG A 345 -17.07 -6.74 -14.63
C ARG A 345 -17.99 -6.81 -13.42
N LEU A 346 -17.45 -7.18 -12.26
CA LEU A 346 -18.20 -7.24 -10.99
C LEU A 346 -18.78 -5.89 -10.60
N SER A 347 -18.00 -4.81 -10.77
CA SER A 347 -18.45 -3.46 -10.41
C SER A 347 -19.57 -2.97 -11.33
N LYS A 348 -19.52 -3.31 -12.63
CA LYS A 348 -20.60 -3.04 -13.60
C LYS A 348 -21.91 -3.73 -13.23
N GLU A 349 -21.89 -4.96 -12.69
CA GLU A 349 -23.10 -5.66 -12.23
C GLU A 349 -23.84 -4.87 -11.14
N VAL A 350 -23.09 -4.34 -10.16
CA VAL A 350 -23.64 -3.61 -9.01
C VAL A 350 -24.00 -2.16 -9.35
N VAL A 351 -23.30 -1.56 -10.31
CA VAL A 351 -23.73 -0.27 -10.88
C VAL A 351 -25.03 -0.43 -11.68
N ALA A 352 -25.23 -1.54 -12.38
CA ALA A 352 -26.48 -1.83 -13.08
C ALA A 352 -27.66 -2.05 -12.11
N SER A 353 -27.43 -2.65 -10.94
CA SER A 353 -28.43 -2.68 -9.85
C SER A 353 -28.60 -1.31 -9.17
N GLY A 354 -27.65 -0.40 -9.42
CA GLY A 354 -27.54 0.95 -8.87
C GLY A 354 -27.33 0.94 -7.36
N ASP A 355 -26.62 -0.07 -6.85
CA ASP A 355 -26.12 -0.13 -5.48
C ASP A 355 -24.70 0.44 -5.37
N LEU A 356 -24.05 0.69 -6.52
CA LEU A 356 -22.85 1.50 -6.68
C LEU A 356 -23.08 2.62 -7.70
N PRO A 357 -22.40 3.76 -7.57
CA PRO A 357 -22.46 4.85 -8.54
C PRO A 357 -21.49 4.59 -9.72
N LYS A 358 -21.80 5.12 -10.91
CA LYS A 358 -21.03 4.83 -12.16
C LYS A 358 -19.56 5.23 -12.08
N CYS A 359 -19.27 6.36 -11.43
CA CYS A 359 -17.93 6.83 -11.07
C CYS A 359 -17.04 5.78 -10.37
N ALA A 360 -17.61 4.82 -9.64
CA ALA A 360 -16.84 3.78 -8.95
C ALA A 360 -16.07 2.84 -9.91
N ILE A 361 -16.47 2.77 -11.19
CA ILE A 361 -15.84 1.89 -12.19
C ILE A 361 -14.65 2.56 -12.88
N GLY A 362 -14.69 3.88 -13.08
CA GLY A 362 -13.75 4.59 -13.98
C GLY A 362 -12.28 4.50 -13.56
N ARG A 363 -12.03 4.36 -12.25
CA ARG A 363 -10.68 4.29 -11.68
C ARG A 363 -9.99 2.95 -11.90
N THR A 364 -10.74 1.86 -12.04
CA THR A 364 -10.18 0.50 -12.14
C THR A 364 -9.33 0.34 -13.38
N ASP A 365 -9.80 0.84 -14.53
CA ASP A 365 -9.09 0.66 -15.79
C ASP A 365 -7.75 1.44 -15.80
N LEU A 366 -7.70 2.61 -15.15
CA LEU A 366 -6.47 3.38 -15.00
C LEU A 366 -5.51 2.73 -13.99
N ASN A 367 -6.02 2.20 -12.88
CA ASN A 367 -5.22 1.41 -11.93
C ASN A 367 -4.57 0.21 -12.64
N ALA A 368 -5.26 -0.43 -13.59
CA ALA A 368 -4.71 -1.53 -14.37
C ALA A 368 -3.50 -1.10 -15.21
N VAL A 369 -3.58 0.08 -15.85
CA VAL A 369 -2.45 0.66 -16.59
C VAL A 369 -1.26 0.89 -15.66
N ILE A 370 -1.49 1.47 -14.48
CA ILE A 370 -0.44 1.75 -13.49
C ILE A 370 0.19 0.45 -12.99
N MET A 371 -0.61 -0.55 -12.60
CA MET A 371 -0.11 -1.86 -12.15
C MET A 371 0.75 -2.54 -13.22
N VAL A 372 0.28 -2.58 -14.47
CA VAL A 372 1.07 -3.18 -15.57
C VAL A 372 2.33 -2.35 -15.85
N GLY A 373 2.25 -1.02 -15.78
CA GLY A 373 3.41 -0.14 -15.91
C GLY A 373 4.47 -0.42 -14.87
N ASN A 374 4.08 -0.58 -13.59
CA ASN A 374 5.01 -0.90 -12.51
C ASN A 374 5.68 -2.27 -12.70
N LEU A 375 4.91 -3.31 -13.05
CA LEU A 375 5.47 -4.64 -13.36
C LEU A 375 6.42 -4.62 -14.56
N LEU A 376 6.16 -3.77 -15.55
CA LEU A 376 7.06 -3.58 -16.68
C LEU A 376 8.36 -2.90 -16.26
N ASP A 377 8.31 -1.94 -15.33
CA ASP A 377 9.44 -1.16 -14.82
C ASP A 377 10.43 -2.03 -14.01
N GLU A 378 9.94 -3.11 -13.40
CA GLU A 378 10.76 -4.11 -12.69
C GLU A 378 11.71 -4.88 -13.61
N ALA A 379 11.42 -4.97 -14.93
CA ALA A 379 12.15 -5.83 -15.87
C ALA A 379 13.68 -5.68 -15.87
N TYR A 380 14.19 -4.48 -15.59
CA TYR A 380 15.63 -4.23 -15.44
C TYR A 380 16.08 -4.01 -14.00
N LYS A 381 15.17 -3.57 -13.12
CA LYS A 381 15.49 -3.14 -11.75
C LYS A 381 15.65 -4.32 -10.80
N GLU A 382 14.79 -5.32 -10.94
CA GLU A 382 14.67 -6.45 -10.02
C GLU A 382 15.09 -7.77 -10.69
N LEU A 383 15.87 -7.70 -11.79
CA LEU A 383 16.45 -8.91 -12.37
C LEU A 383 17.34 -9.59 -11.32
N PRO A 384 17.22 -10.91 -11.12
CA PRO A 384 18.05 -11.62 -10.16
C PRO A 384 19.55 -11.43 -10.44
N GLU A 385 20.29 -11.02 -9.41
CA GLU A 385 21.74 -10.87 -9.40
C GLU A 385 22.40 -12.00 -8.57
N LEU A 386 23.71 -12.20 -8.78
CA LEU A 386 24.52 -13.11 -7.97
C LEU A 386 25.15 -12.38 -6.79
N ASP A 387 25.39 -13.11 -5.69
CA ASP A 387 26.15 -12.60 -4.54
C ASP A 387 27.60 -12.25 -4.89
N ASN A 388 28.19 -12.99 -5.84
CA ASN A 388 29.53 -12.73 -6.36
C ASN A 388 29.44 -11.75 -7.54
N LEU A 389 29.67 -10.49 -7.24
CA LEU A 389 29.65 -9.37 -8.18
C LEU A 389 31.01 -9.20 -8.89
N PRO A 390 31.05 -8.60 -10.09
CA PRO A 390 32.26 -8.48 -10.92
C PRO A 390 33.28 -7.44 -10.42
N VAL A 391 33.40 -7.25 -9.11
CA VAL A 391 34.15 -6.18 -8.46
C VAL A 391 34.91 -6.68 -7.24
N CYS A 392 36.07 -6.10 -6.98
CA CYS A 392 36.81 -6.33 -5.75
C CYS A 392 36.18 -5.51 -4.63
N ARG A 393 35.77 -6.17 -3.54
CA ARG A 393 35.09 -5.54 -2.40
C ARG A 393 36.05 -5.41 -1.21
N GLU A 394 36.05 -4.23 -0.60
CA GLU A 394 36.72 -3.91 0.66
C GLU A 394 35.67 -3.37 1.64
N THR A 395 35.43 -4.06 2.75
CA THR A 395 34.55 -3.57 3.81
C THR A 395 35.23 -2.42 4.55
N LEU A 396 34.67 -1.22 4.44
CA LEU A 396 35.16 -0.03 5.13
C LEU A 396 34.59 0.08 6.55
N TYR A 397 33.37 -0.39 6.73
CA TYR A 397 32.66 -0.33 8.00
C TYR A 397 31.55 -1.38 8.05
N THR A 398 31.33 -1.96 9.22
CA THR A 398 30.20 -2.86 9.50
C THR A 398 29.45 -2.33 10.71
N LEU A 399 28.13 -2.17 10.57
CA LEU A 399 27.25 -1.75 11.64
C LEU A 399 27.20 -2.78 12.77
N PRO A 400 26.87 -2.37 14.01
CA PRO A 400 26.56 -3.32 15.07
C PRO A 400 25.40 -4.22 14.67
N LYS A 401 25.42 -5.48 15.13
CA LYS A 401 24.38 -6.47 14.84
C LYS A 401 22.98 -5.92 15.13
N GLY A 402 22.06 -6.10 14.18
CA GLY A 402 20.66 -5.65 14.26
C GLY A 402 20.41 -4.25 13.70
N TRP A 403 21.44 -3.58 13.18
CA TRP A 403 21.33 -2.28 12.52
C TRP A 403 21.53 -2.43 11.02
N SER A 404 20.80 -1.65 10.24
CA SER A 404 20.94 -1.53 8.78
C SER A 404 21.05 -0.06 8.38
N PHE A 405 21.72 0.22 7.26
CA PHE A 405 21.72 1.57 6.70
C PHE A 405 20.35 1.95 6.14
N GLY A 406 19.92 3.19 6.36
CA GLY A 406 18.61 3.68 5.93
C GLY A 406 18.56 4.02 4.42
N VAL A 407 17.65 3.36 3.69
CA VAL A 407 17.49 3.48 2.22
C VAL A 407 17.20 4.92 1.73
N TRP A 408 16.64 5.79 2.57
CA TRP A 408 16.23 7.15 2.18
C TRP A 408 17.41 8.14 2.04
N GLU A 409 18.53 7.93 2.74
CA GLU A 409 19.71 8.79 2.63
C GLU A 409 20.69 8.36 1.53
N CYS A 410 20.49 7.17 0.94
CA CYS A 410 21.25 6.69 -0.22
C CYS A 410 20.96 7.49 -1.50
N ARG A 411 20.03 8.46 -1.46
CA ARG A 411 19.59 9.24 -2.62
C ARG A 411 20.46 10.47 -2.84
N GLY A 412 21.75 10.28 -3.07
CA GLY A 412 22.58 11.41 -3.46
C GLY A 412 24.04 11.09 -3.58
N PHE A 413 24.66 11.63 -4.61
CA PHE A 413 26.09 11.56 -4.77
C PHE A 413 26.80 12.36 -3.67
N MET A 414 27.71 11.68 -2.97
CA MET A 414 28.48 12.18 -1.84
C MET A 414 29.90 12.64 -2.24
N GLY A 415 30.29 12.47 -3.51
CA GLY A 415 31.57 12.93 -4.04
C GLY A 415 32.50 11.78 -4.41
N GLY A 416 33.81 12.04 -4.33
CA GLY A 416 34.85 11.03 -4.62
C GLY A 416 35.04 10.03 -3.46
N VAL A 417 35.58 8.86 -3.77
CA VAL A 417 35.82 7.77 -2.82
C VAL A 417 36.77 8.19 -1.69
N GLU A 418 37.86 8.90 -2.01
CA GLU A 418 38.81 9.39 -1.00
C GLU A 418 38.19 10.48 -0.10
N GLY A 419 37.34 11.34 -0.66
CA GLY A 419 36.60 12.35 0.12
C GLY A 419 35.60 11.70 1.09
N PHE A 420 34.96 10.62 0.66
CA PHE A 420 34.10 9.82 1.52
C PHE A 420 34.91 9.15 2.65
N LYS A 421 36.05 8.52 2.32
CA LYS A 421 36.94 7.87 3.31
C LYS A 421 37.52 8.85 4.33
N ALA A 422 37.79 10.09 3.93
CA ALA A 422 38.31 11.14 4.80
C ALA A 422 37.32 11.65 5.87
N GLY A 423 36.14 11.03 5.96
CA GLY A 423 35.11 11.34 6.96
C GLY A 423 33.78 11.76 6.35
N GLY A 424 33.79 12.19 5.08
CA GLY A 424 32.65 12.80 4.41
C GLY A 424 32.14 14.05 5.14
N ASP A 425 31.36 14.87 4.45
CA ASP A 425 30.74 16.04 5.09
C ASP A 425 29.43 15.69 5.83
N TRP A 426 29.06 14.39 5.90
CA TRP A 426 27.69 14.00 6.26
C TRP A 426 27.57 12.68 7.05
N PRO A 427 26.78 12.63 8.15
CA PRO A 427 26.39 11.38 8.82
C PRO A 427 25.65 10.43 7.88
N LEU A 428 25.92 9.13 8.02
CA LEU A 428 25.10 8.08 7.40
C LEU A 428 24.11 7.54 8.42
N LEU A 429 22.81 7.68 8.17
CA LEU A 429 21.77 7.16 9.03
C LEU A 429 21.70 5.63 9.00
N ALA A 430 21.59 5.04 10.18
CA ALA A 430 21.28 3.65 10.38
C ALA A 430 20.03 3.53 11.26
N ASP A 431 19.27 2.47 11.04
CA ASP A 431 18.09 2.14 11.82
C ASP A 431 18.11 0.69 12.30
N ASN A 432 17.51 0.47 13.46
CA ASN A 432 17.23 -0.85 14.00
C ASN A 432 15.72 -0.94 14.23
N ARG A 433 15.07 -1.85 13.50
CA ARG A 433 13.63 -2.06 13.56
C ARG A 433 13.31 -3.32 14.35
N SER A 434 12.57 -3.15 15.43
CA SER A 434 12.05 -4.26 16.24
C SER A 434 10.55 -4.08 16.44
N GLY A 435 9.75 -4.67 15.55
CA GLY A 435 8.31 -4.44 15.50
C GLY A 435 8.00 -2.99 15.10
N ASP A 436 7.19 -2.30 15.89
CA ASP A 436 6.81 -0.89 15.66
C ASP A 436 7.83 0.12 16.22
N VAL A 437 8.86 -0.36 16.92
CA VAL A 437 9.91 0.49 17.50
C VAL A 437 11.08 0.60 16.52
N VAL A 438 11.44 1.84 16.19
CA VAL A 438 12.60 2.16 15.36
C VAL A 438 13.58 2.97 16.19
N GLU A 439 14.77 2.42 16.43
CA GLU A 439 15.90 3.18 16.95
C GLU A 439 16.72 3.75 15.79
N TYR A 440 17.24 4.96 15.95
CA TYR A 440 18.05 5.63 14.95
C TYR A 440 19.47 5.86 15.46
N ALA A 441 20.43 5.76 14.54
CA ALA A 441 21.83 6.02 14.79
C ALA A 441 22.48 6.64 13.56
N VAL A 442 23.69 7.18 13.73
CA VAL A 442 24.51 7.71 12.66
C VAL A 442 25.88 7.08 12.67
N VAL A 443 26.47 6.95 11.49
CA VAL A 443 27.90 6.69 11.30
C VAL A 443 28.55 7.97 10.78
N GLU A 444 29.41 8.57 11.60
CA GLU A 444 30.16 9.79 11.28
C GLU A 444 31.65 9.54 11.54
N ASN A 445 32.51 9.78 10.54
CA ASN A 445 33.96 9.56 10.68
C ASN A 445 34.31 8.14 11.20
N GLY A 446 33.58 7.12 10.72
CA GLY A 446 33.76 5.73 11.14
C GLY A 446 33.28 5.41 12.57
N LYS A 447 32.52 6.30 13.21
CA LYS A 447 31.98 6.09 14.56
C LYS A 447 30.46 5.98 14.54
N PHE A 448 29.95 4.92 15.14
CA PHE A 448 28.52 4.71 15.35
C PHE A 448 28.04 5.39 16.64
N ARG A 449 26.89 6.07 16.55
CA ARG A 449 26.27 6.79 17.65
C ARG A 449 24.75 6.76 17.51
N LYS A 450 24.04 6.32 18.56
CA LYS A 450 22.58 6.46 18.64
C LYS A 450 22.19 7.94 18.68
N ILE A 451 21.08 8.27 18.03
CA ILE A 451 20.53 9.63 17.98
C ILE A 451 19.10 9.66 18.50
N ASN A 452 18.65 10.83 18.94
CA ASN A 452 17.26 11.04 19.35
C ASN A 452 16.41 11.60 18.19
N GLU A 453 15.10 11.73 18.42
CA GLU A 453 14.16 12.19 17.40
C GLU A 453 14.41 13.65 16.96
N GLU A 454 14.87 14.50 17.86
CA GLU A 454 15.19 15.90 17.54
C GLU A 454 16.37 16.01 16.58
N GLU A 455 17.42 15.21 16.84
CA GLU A 455 18.59 15.15 15.97
C GLU A 455 18.24 14.51 14.62
N LEU A 456 17.41 13.45 14.61
CA LEU A 456 16.90 12.87 13.37
C LEU A 456 16.16 13.92 12.53
N LYS A 457 15.27 14.71 13.14
CA LYS A 457 14.57 15.81 12.44
C LYS A 457 15.54 16.85 11.88
N ARG A 458 16.61 17.17 12.62
CA ARG A 458 17.66 18.10 12.16
C ARG A 458 18.42 17.55 10.96
N ILE A 459 18.85 16.29 11.02
CA ILE A 459 19.59 15.60 9.94
C ILE A 459 18.71 15.52 8.69
N ASN A 460 17.45 15.08 8.82
CA ASN A 460 16.50 15.01 7.72
C ASN A 460 16.29 16.38 7.03
N LYS A 461 16.14 17.46 7.82
CA LYS A 461 15.98 18.81 7.27
C LYS A 461 17.21 19.26 6.49
N GLN A 462 18.40 18.91 6.95
CA GLN A 462 19.67 19.24 6.27
C GLN A 462 19.85 18.39 5.00
N ALA A 463 19.47 17.11 5.01
CA ALA A 463 19.45 16.24 3.82
C ALA A 463 18.51 16.81 2.74
N ASP A 464 17.30 17.24 3.12
CA ASP A 464 16.34 17.89 2.21
C ASP A 464 16.89 19.17 1.56
N GLN A 465 17.62 19.98 2.34
CA GLN A 465 18.27 21.20 1.84
C GLN A 465 19.38 20.87 0.84
N ARG A 466 20.14 19.80 1.07
CA ARG A 466 21.18 19.32 0.15
C ARG A 466 20.56 18.85 -1.17
N LEU A 467 19.51 18.02 -1.11
CA LEU A 467 18.80 17.54 -2.30
C LEU A 467 18.32 18.70 -3.17
N LYS A 468 17.83 19.78 -2.55
CA LYS A 468 17.36 21.00 -3.23
C LYS A 468 18.48 21.90 -3.75
N SER A 469 19.71 21.77 -3.24
CA SER A 469 20.85 22.63 -3.58
C SER A 469 21.88 21.96 -4.51
N THR A 470 21.57 20.77 -5.03
CA THR A 470 22.41 19.94 -5.92
C THR A 470 22.93 20.70 -7.14
N SER A 471 24.01 21.44 -6.92
CA SER A 471 24.80 22.15 -7.93
C SER A 471 26.30 22.12 -7.63
N LYS A 472 26.73 21.51 -6.51
CA LYS A 472 28.14 21.60 -6.06
C LYS A 472 29.04 20.44 -6.48
N ASN A 473 28.53 19.22 -6.65
CA ASN A 473 29.31 18.06 -7.10
C ASN A 473 28.53 17.29 -8.16
N ASN A 474 28.71 17.63 -9.44
CA ASN A 474 28.19 16.78 -10.51
C ASN A 474 28.96 15.45 -10.46
N PRO A 475 28.27 14.31 -10.34
CA PRO A 475 28.93 13.02 -10.50
C PRO A 475 29.60 12.98 -11.88
N PRO A 476 30.73 12.26 -12.02
CA PRO A 476 31.38 12.11 -13.31
C PRO A 476 30.57 11.10 -14.15
N TYR A 477 29.37 11.49 -14.55
CA TYR A 477 28.50 10.70 -15.42
C TYR A 477 29.16 10.50 -16.78
N GLY A 478 28.87 9.38 -17.43
CA GLY A 478 29.38 9.08 -18.76
C GLY A 478 29.77 7.62 -18.93
N THR A 479 30.61 7.38 -19.93
CA THR A 479 31.03 6.04 -20.33
C THR A 479 32.53 5.87 -20.12
N TYR A 480 32.88 4.83 -19.37
CA TYR A 480 34.26 4.40 -19.10
C TYR A 480 34.53 3.11 -19.86
N LYS A 481 35.74 2.96 -20.39
CA LYS A 481 36.11 1.79 -21.19
C LYS A 481 37.38 1.16 -20.65
N SER A 482 37.47 -0.16 -20.76
CA SER A 482 38.73 -0.86 -20.54
C SER A 482 39.81 -0.40 -21.52
N ARG A 483 41.08 -0.70 -21.21
CA ARG A 483 42.19 -0.44 -22.14
C ARG A 483 41.98 -1.14 -23.49
N SER A 484 41.47 -2.36 -23.45
CA SER A 484 41.08 -3.14 -24.64
C SER A 484 39.87 -2.57 -25.39
N GLY A 485 39.10 -1.67 -24.77
CA GLY A 485 37.83 -1.16 -25.30
C GLY A 485 36.68 -2.17 -25.32
N GLN A 486 36.94 -3.41 -24.89
CA GLN A 486 35.96 -4.50 -24.88
C GLN A 486 34.94 -4.40 -23.75
N ARG A 487 35.32 -3.75 -22.63
CA ARG A 487 34.47 -3.61 -21.45
C ARG A 487 34.06 -2.16 -21.32
N VAL A 488 32.77 -1.96 -21.05
CA VAL A 488 32.14 -0.64 -20.99
C VAL A 488 31.42 -0.51 -19.67
N VAL A 489 31.65 0.57 -18.95
CA VAL A 489 30.91 0.93 -17.73
C VAL A 489 30.19 2.25 -17.99
N GLU A 490 28.89 2.26 -17.77
CA GLU A 490 28.03 3.43 -18.01
C GLU A 490 27.53 3.97 -16.67
N PHE A 491 27.81 5.25 -16.36
CA PHE A 491 27.31 5.92 -15.18
C PHE A 491 26.25 6.95 -15.57
N SER A 492 24.99 6.64 -15.25
CA SER A 492 23.82 7.41 -15.66
C SER A 492 23.60 8.64 -14.79
N LYS A 493 22.94 9.63 -15.37
CA LYS A 493 22.43 10.79 -14.62
C LYS A 493 21.36 10.42 -13.59
N THR A 494 20.78 9.22 -13.70
CA THR A 494 19.82 8.68 -12.74
C THR A 494 20.50 8.10 -11.49
N GLY A 495 21.83 7.97 -11.52
CA GLY A 495 22.63 7.43 -10.41
C GLY A 495 22.93 5.94 -10.53
N GLU A 496 22.58 5.32 -11.65
CA GLU A 496 22.85 3.91 -11.95
C GLU A 496 24.23 3.77 -12.60
N LEU A 497 25.04 2.87 -12.07
CA LEU A 497 26.32 2.44 -12.66
C LEU A 497 26.15 1.03 -13.23
N ILE A 498 26.25 0.89 -14.55
CA ILE A 498 26.04 -0.38 -15.25
C ILE A 498 27.38 -0.90 -15.73
N VAL A 499 27.79 -2.07 -15.23
CA VAL A 499 29.03 -2.74 -15.63
C VAL A 499 28.76 -3.71 -16.76
N ASN A 500 29.38 -3.45 -17.91
CA ASN A 500 29.31 -4.25 -19.14
C ASN A 500 27.87 -4.59 -19.59
N GLY A 501 26.95 -3.65 -19.38
CA GLY A 501 25.52 -3.80 -19.68
C GLY A 501 24.77 -4.84 -18.81
N MET A 502 25.44 -5.40 -17.81
CA MET A 502 24.95 -6.53 -17.02
C MET A 502 24.61 -6.06 -15.60
N THR A 503 25.60 -6.02 -14.70
CA THR A 503 25.39 -5.74 -13.27
C THR A 503 25.18 -4.25 -13.02
N THR A 504 24.21 -3.93 -12.18
CA THR A 504 23.85 -2.55 -11.83
C THR A 504 24.26 -2.24 -10.39
N PHE A 505 24.81 -1.05 -10.17
CA PHE A 505 25.15 -0.52 -8.85
C PHE A 505 24.57 0.88 -8.68
N TYR A 506 24.35 1.28 -7.43
CA TYR A 506 23.89 2.62 -7.05
C TYR A 506 24.94 3.29 -6.15
N PRO A 507 26.02 3.85 -6.72
CA PRO A 507 27.12 4.38 -5.95
C PRO A 507 26.74 5.64 -5.17
N VAL A 508 27.08 5.68 -3.88
CA VAL A 508 27.01 6.92 -3.08
C VAL A 508 28.24 7.80 -3.29
N ALA A 509 29.38 7.23 -3.67
CA ALA A 509 30.59 7.96 -4.03
C ALA A 509 31.27 7.24 -5.21
N PHE A 510 31.95 7.98 -6.09
CA PHE A 510 32.57 7.42 -7.30
C PHE A 510 33.85 8.16 -7.66
N THR A 511 34.87 7.44 -8.11
CA THR A 511 36.12 8.01 -8.62
C THR A 511 36.64 7.14 -9.76
N ALA A 512 36.91 7.79 -10.90
CA ALA A 512 37.63 7.15 -12.00
C ALA A 512 39.13 7.35 -11.81
N LYS A 513 39.89 6.25 -11.87
CA LYS A 513 41.36 6.21 -11.92
C LYS A 513 41.78 5.73 -13.32
N ASP A 514 43.07 5.88 -13.63
CA ASP A 514 43.60 5.54 -14.96
C ASP A 514 43.37 4.08 -15.37
N ASN A 515 43.41 3.14 -14.42
CA ASN A 515 43.29 1.69 -14.65
C ASN A 515 42.18 1.03 -13.81
N ALA A 516 41.34 1.80 -13.14
CA ALA A 516 40.28 1.26 -12.30
C ALA A 516 39.16 2.27 -12.07
N LEU A 517 37.96 1.78 -11.83
CA LEU A 517 36.85 2.54 -11.28
C LEU A 517 36.65 2.13 -9.84
N GLU A 518 36.47 3.11 -8.96
CA GLU A 518 36.19 2.86 -7.56
C GLU A 518 34.89 3.56 -7.16
N TRP A 519 34.09 2.88 -6.35
CA TRP A 519 32.87 3.46 -5.80
C TRP A 519 32.52 2.88 -4.43
N ILE A 520 31.64 3.58 -3.72
CA ILE A 520 31.10 3.11 -2.44
C ILE A 520 29.64 2.74 -2.62
N ILE A 521 29.24 1.60 -2.05
CA ILE A 521 27.85 1.20 -1.87
C ILE A 521 27.56 0.95 -0.39
N LEU A 522 26.28 1.06 -0.02
CA LEU A 522 25.76 0.63 1.26
C LEU A 522 25.00 -0.67 1.01
N ASP A 523 25.44 -1.76 1.62
CA ASP A 523 24.91 -3.11 1.41
C ASP A 523 24.50 -3.72 2.75
N GLY A 524 23.21 -3.64 3.07
CA GLY A 524 22.66 -4.05 4.36
C GLY A 524 23.29 -3.31 5.54
N GLU A 525 24.19 -4.02 6.23
CA GLU A 525 24.92 -3.56 7.42
C GLU A 525 26.34 -3.03 7.11
N GLU A 526 26.79 -3.11 5.85
CA GLU A 526 28.16 -2.81 5.46
C GLU A 526 28.28 -1.57 4.56
N ILE A 527 29.38 -0.84 4.75
CA ILE A 527 29.88 0.14 3.78
C ILE A 527 30.97 -0.54 2.98
N LEU A 528 30.74 -0.72 1.69
CA LEU A 528 31.65 -1.45 0.81
C LEU A 528 32.28 -0.50 -0.20
N LYS A 529 33.61 -0.54 -0.30
CA LYS A 529 34.33 -0.03 -1.47
C LYS A 529 34.37 -1.12 -2.53
N CYS A 530 33.85 -0.80 -3.70
CA CYS A 530 33.97 -1.61 -4.91
C CYS A 530 35.08 -1.07 -5.80
N THR A 531 35.88 -1.97 -6.36
CA THR A 531 36.91 -1.65 -7.36
C THR A 531 36.72 -2.52 -8.59
N TYR A 532 36.60 -1.88 -9.75
CA TYR A 532 36.53 -2.54 -11.06
C TYR A 532 37.78 -2.19 -11.86
N LYS A 533 38.61 -3.18 -12.20
CA LYS A 533 39.86 -2.93 -12.94
C LYS A 533 39.55 -2.78 -14.44
N LEU A 534 40.01 -1.69 -15.07
CA LEU A 534 39.77 -1.34 -16.47
C LEU A 534 40.91 -1.78 -17.39
#